data_AF-A0A939LGR1-F1
#
_entry.id   AF-A0A939LGR1-F1
#
_cell.length_a   1.000
_cell.length_b   1.000
_cell.length_c   1.000
_cell.angle_alpha   90.00
_cell.angle_beta   90.00
_cell.angle_gamma   90.00
#
_symmetry.space_group_name_H-M   'P 1'
#
loop_
_entity.id
_entity.type
_entity.pdbx_description
1 polymer ?
#
loop_
_entity_poly.entity_id
_entity_poly.type
_entity_poly.pdbx_seq_one_letter_code
_entity_poly.pdbx_strand_id
1 'polypeptide(L)' 'MIDNDNNKRRRLVEFKDGCRYGKFGKTKAYELIAHERIRAYKMGGKTMIDLDSVDEYHASLPRVEARAS' A
#
# COMPACT_ATOMS: atom_id res chain seq x y z
N MET A 1 16.83 -9.19 11.66
CA MET A 1 16.75 -7.83 12.23
C MET A 1 15.28 -7.58 12.51
N ILE A 2 14.91 -7.34 13.76
CA ILE A 2 13.54 -7.00 14.16
C ILE A 2 13.54 -5.49 14.23
N ASP A 3 13.07 -4.84 13.18
CA ASP A 3 13.04 -3.38 13.08
C ASP A 3 12.13 -2.83 14.17
N ASN A 4 12.79 -2.25 15.17
CA ASN A 4 12.22 -1.56 16.31
C ASN A 4 11.68 -0.19 15.88
N ASP A 5 10.75 -0.19 14.92
CA ASP A 5 10.09 1.03 14.42
C ASP A 5 8.88 1.32 15.32
N ASN A 6 9.20 1.73 16.55
CA ASN A 6 8.28 1.92 17.67
C ASN A 6 7.86 3.40 17.86
N ASN A 7 8.00 4.28 16.86
CA ASN A 7 7.61 5.69 17.07
C ASN A 7 7.06 6.46 15.85
N LYS A 8 6.70 5.80 14.74
CA LYS A 8 5.77 6.39 13.77
C LYS A 8 4.41 5.75 13.94
N ARG A 9 3.38 6.55 14.26
CA ARG A 9 1.99 6.12 14.19
C ARG A 9 1.70 5.71 12.74
N ARG A 10 1.80 4.41 12.44
CA ARG A 10 1.48 3.86 11.11
C ARG A 10 0.03 4.17 10.77
N ARG A 11 -0.22 4.70 9.58
CA ARG A 11 -1.58 4.93 9.06
C ARG A 11 -2.15 3.61 8.54
N LEU A 12 -2.59 2.77 9.47
CA LEU A 12 -3.15 1.46 9.16
C LEU A 12 -4.67 1.55 8.94
N VAL A 13 -5.15 1.02 7.83
CA VAL A 13 -6.58 0.89 7.52
C VAL A 13 -6.93 -0.54 7.12
N GLU A 14 -8.20 -0.94 7.23
CA GLU A 14 -8.63 -2.26 6.78
C GLU A 14 -8.37 -2.44 5.28
N PHE A 15 -8.12 -3.68 4.85
CA PHE A 15 -7.79 -4.03 3.47
C PHE A 15 -8.72 -3.40 2.43
N LYS A 16 -10.03 -3.38 2.69
CA LYS A 16 -11.03 -2.78 1.79
C LYS A 16 -10.82 -1.28 1.61
N ASP A 17 -10.53 -0.57 2.69
CA ASP A 17 -10.30 0.87 2.66
C ASP A 17 -8.93 1.22 2.09
N GLY A 18 -7.91 0.40 2.35
CA GLY A 18 -6.60 0.53 1.70
C GLY A 18 -6.67 0.35 0.18
N CYS A 19 -7.44 -0.62 -0.31
CA CYS A 19 -7.70 -0.77 -1.75
C CYS A 19 -8.39 0.47 -2.34
N ARG A 20 -9.40 1.00 -1.63
CA ARG A 20 -10.14 2.20 -2.05
C ARG A 20 -9.23 3.43 -2.08
N TYR A 21 -8.35 3.59 -1.09
CA TYR A 21 -7.38 4.67 -1.02
C TYR A 21 -6.37 4.57 -2.17
N GLY A 22 -5.76 3.40 -2.34
CA GLY A 22 -4.74 3.14 -3.36
C GLY A 22 -5.26 3.07 -4.81
N LYS A 23 -6.56 3.20 -5.02
CA LYS A 23 -7.22 3.14 -6.33
C LYS A 23 -6.91 1.85 -7.12
N PHE A 24 -6.79 0.73 -6.42
CA PHE A 24 -6.55 -0.58 -7.03
C PHE A 24 -7.54 -1.64 -6.53
N GLY A 25 -7.85 -2.61 -7.40
CA GLY A 25 -8.72 -3.73 -7.06
C GLY A 25 -8.04 -4.72 -6.10
N LYS A 26 -8.82 -5.67 -5.56
CA LYS A 26 -8.31 -6.67 -4.59
C LYS A 26 -7.17 -7.51 -5.14
N THR A 27 -7.30 -8.01 -6.37
CA THR A 27 -6.25 -8.80 -7.03
C THR A 27 -4.94 -8.01 -7.09
N LYS A 28 -5.03 -6.75 -7.53
CA LYS A 28 -3.86 -5.88 -7.61
C LYS A 28 -3.26 -5.57 -6.24
N ALA A 29 -4.09 -5.38 -5.22
CA ALA A 29 -3.61 -5.19 -3.85
C ALA A 29 -2.80 -6.41 -3.37
N TYR A 30 -3.28 -7.63 -3.63
CA TYR A 30 -2.53 -8.84 -3.27
C TYR A 30 -1.23 -8.97 -4.04
N GLU A 31 -1.21 -8.68 -5.34
CA GLU A 31 0.04 -8.62 -6.13
C GLU A 31 1.03 -7.63 -5.52
N LEU A 32 0.59 -6.42 -5.19
CA LEU A 32 1.44 -5.38 -4.63
C LEU A 32 2.01 -5.78 -3.25
N ILE A 33 1.23 -6.49 -2.42
CA ILE A 33 1.71 -7.03 -1.14
C ILE A 33 2.73 -8.15 -1.39
N ALA A 34 2.43 -9.08 -2.32
CA ALA A 34 3.31 -10.21 -2.64
C ALA A 34 4.65 -9.76 -3.24
N HIS A 35 4.66 -8.65 -3.98
CA HIS A 35 5.86 -8.02 -4.54
C HIS A 35 6.49 -6.96 -3.62
N GLU A 36 6.05 -6.86 -2.37
CA GLU A 36 6.56 -5.91 -1.36
C GLU A 36 6.50 -4.44 -1.81
N ARG A 37 5.60 -4.12 -2.76
CA ARG A 37 5.36 -2.76 -3.26
C ARG A 37 4.52 -1.94 -2.29
N ILE A 38 3.65 -2.59 -1.51
CA ILE A 38 2.90 -2.00 -0.40
C ILE A 38 2.98 -2.93 0.80
N ARG A 39 2.93 -2.37 2.01
CA ARG A 39 3.06 -3.10 3.28
C ARG A 39 1.67 -3.41 3.84
N ALA A 40 1.50 -4.63 4.33
CA ALA A 40 0.29 -5.05 5.02
C ALA A 40 0.64 -5.83 6.30
N TYR A 41 -0.22 -5.71 7.30
CA TYR A 41 -0.04 -6.28 8.63
C TYR A 41 -1.28 -7.09 9.01
N LYS A 42 -1.09 -8.14 9.81
CA LYS A 42 -2.20 -8.87 10.44
C LYS A 42 -2.57 -8.21 11.76
N MET A 43 -3.85 -7.93 11.94
CA MET A 43 -4.45 -7.46 13.20
C MET A 43 -5.62 -8.38 13.52
N GLY A 44 -5.33 -9.46 14.26
CA GLY A 44 -6.26 -10.57 14.44
C GLY A 44 -6.67 -11.19 13.10
N GLY A 45 -7.98 -11.43 12.93
CA GLY A 45 -8.56 -11.95 11.68
C GLY A 45 -8.60 -10.95 10.51
N LYS A 46 -8.14 -9.71 10.71
CA LYS A 46 -8.16 -8.66 9.68
C LYS A 46 -6.77 -8.41 9.10
N THR A 47 -6.74 -8.04 7.82
CA THR A 47 -5.55 -7.51 7.16
C THR A 47 -5.63 -5.99 7.13
N MET A 48 -4.56 -5.34 7.58
CA MET A 48 -4.39 -3.89 7.62
C MET A 48 -3.39 -3.46 6.56
N ILE A 49 -3.68 -2.42 5.79
CA ILE A 49 -2.78 -1.83 4.80
C ILE A 49 -2.16 -0.57 5.38
N ASP A 50 -0.86 -0.38 5.18
CA ASP A 50 -0.14 0.84 5.54
C ASP A 50 -0.23 1.88 4.42
N LEU A 51 -0.94 2.98 4.69
CA LEU A 51 -1.15 4.05 3.71
C LEU A 51 0.15 4.76 3.32
N ASP A 52 1.15 4.81 4.21
CA ASP A 52 2.43 5.44 3.86
C ASP A 52 3.13 4.66 2.74
N SER A 53 3.10 3.33 2.80
CA SER A 53 3.62 2.47 1.72
C SER A 53 2.82 2.56 0.41
N VAL A 54 1.52 2.88 0.49
CA VAL A 54 0.70 3.11 -0.71
C VAL A 54 1.08 4.44 -1.37
N ASP A 55 1.31 5.49 -0.60
CA ASP A 55 1.80 6.77 -1.10
C ASP A 55 3.19 6.63 -1.73
N GLU A 56 4.10 5.88 -1.09
CA GLU A 56 5.42 5.51 -1.65
C GLU A 56 5.26 4.80 -3.01
N TYR A 57 4.33 3.84 -3.11
CA TYR A 57 4.06 3.14 -4.36
C TYR A 57 3.54 4.10 -5.45
N HIS A 58 2.59 4.96 -5.14
CA HIS A 58 2.07 5.95 -6.09
C HIS A 58 3.13 6.94 -6.55
N ALA A 59 3.99 7.41 -5.65
CA ALA A 59 5.12 8.29 -5.99
C ALA A 59 6.13 7.61 -6.93
N SER A 60 6.22 6.27 -6.90
CA SER A 60 7.10 5.49 -7.78
C SER A 60 6.54 5.24 -9.18
N LEU A 61 5.27 5.56 -9.44
CA LEU A 61 4.64 5.27 -10.73
C LEU A 61 5.19 6.20 -11.82
N PRO A 62 5.51 5.68 -13.02
CA PRO A 62 5.91 6.52 -14.13
C PRO A 62 4.74 7.42 -14.55
N ARG A 63 5.05 8.69 -14.83
CA ARG A 63 4.07 9.63 -15.39
C ARG A 63 3.73 9.20 -16.81
N VAL A 64 2.45 9.14 -17.14
CA VAL A 64 2.00 8.93 -18.53
C VAL A 64 2.39 10.18 -19.34
N GLU A 65 3.22 9.99 -20.37
CA GLU A 65 3.50 11.05 -21.34
C GLU A 65 2.27 11.22 -22.23
N ALA A 66 1.71 12.43 -22.24
CA ALA A 66 0.72 12.77 -23.24
C ALA A 66 1.44 12.82 -24.59
N ARG A 67 1.11 11.92 -25.51
CA ARG A 67 1.50 12.09 -26.91
C ARG A 67 0.86 13.39 -27.40
N ALA A 68 1.66 14.44 -27.59
CA ALA A 68 1.24 15.57 -28.41
C ALA A 68 0.93 15.00 -29.80
N SER A 69 -0.36 14.98 -30.16
CA SER A 69 -0.81 14.65 -31.51
C SER A 69 -0.59 15.83 -32.43
#